data_AF-A0A7J2NG31-F1
#
_entry.id   AF-A0A7J2NG31-F1
#
_cell.length_a   1.000
_cell.length_b   1.000
_cell.length_c   1.000
_cell.angle_alpha   90.00
_cell.angle_beta   90.00
_cell.angle_gamma   90.00
#
_symmetry.space_group_name_H-M   'P 1'
#
loop_
_entity.id
_entity.type
_entity.pdbx_description
1 polymer ?
#
loop_
_entity_poly.entity_id
_entity_poly.type
_entity_poly.pdbx_seq_one_letter_code
_entity_poly.pdbx_strand_id
1 'polypeptide(L)'
;MSYMESITIKVESNLAKEIDKAMEPDYSTKTEFIREAIRDKLNAIRKQRAIYELRKYFGKAKTKTTRLEERKSREKAGRELAKEFGIELK
;
A
#
# COMPACT_ATOMS: atom_id res chain seq x y z
N MET A 1 -9.12 -19.22 -1.26
CA MET A 1 -7.88 -19.99 -1.52
C MET A 1 -7.15 -19.27 -2.65
N SER A 2 -5.96 -18.71 -2.39
CA SER A 2 -5.17 -18.05 -3.44
C SER A 2 -4.38 -19.12 -4.17
N TYR A 3 -4.58 -19.23 -5.48
CA TYR A 3 -3.81 -20.13 -6.33
C TYR A 3 -2.53 -19.44 -6.79
N MET A 4 -1.43 -20.19 -6.84
CA MET A 4 -0.21 -19.72 -7.49
C MET A 4 -0.39 -19.81 -8.99
N GLU A 5 -0.17 -18.70 -9.67
CA GLU A 5 -0.18 -18.62 -11.13
C GLU A 5 1.25 -18.46 -11.64
N SER A 6 1.56 -19.09 -12.77
CA SER A 6 2.85 -18.93 -13.45
C SER A 6 2.78 -17.79 -14.45
N ILE A 7 3.86 -17.02 -14.54
CA ILE A 7 4.06 -15.99 -15.56
C ILE A 7 5.41 -16.20 -16.23
N THR A 8 5.47 -15.93 -17.53
CA THR A 8 6.73 -15.92 -18.28
C THR A 8 7.02 -14.51 -18.73
N ILE A 9 8.22 -14.01 -18.42
CA ILE A 9 8.68 -12.69 -18.82
C ILE A 9 9.93 -12.80 -19.68
N LYS A 10 10.03 -11.96 -20.70
CA LYS A 10 11.25 -11.77 -21.47
C LYS A 10 11.95 -10.53 -20.92
N VAL A 11 13.23 -10.69 -20.58
CA VAL A 11 14.07 -9.62 -20.05
C VAL A 11 15.36 -9.55 -20.84
N GLU A 12 16.01 -8.39 -20.81
CA GLU A 12 17.34 -8.23 -21.39
C GLU A 12 18.34 -9.15 -20.67
N SER A 13 19.32 -9.68 -21.41
CA SER A 13 20.30 -10.61 -20.86
C SER A 13 21.14 -10.00 -19.73
N ASN A 14 21.39 -8.69 -19.78
CA ASN A 14 22.12 -7.99 -18.72
C ASN A 14 21.29 -7.91 -17.45
N LEU A 15 19.99 -7.58 -17.56
CA LEU A 15 19.08 -7.58 -16.42
C LEU A 15 18.94 -8.97 -15.78
N ALA A 16 18.89 -10.03 -16.59
CA ALA A 16 18.86 -11.39 -16.07
C ALA A 16 20.11 -11.71 -15.20
N LYS A 17 21.30 -11.27 -15.64
CA LYS A 17 22.54 -11.43 -14.87
C LYS A 17 22.57 -10.57 -13.61
N GLU A 18 22.00 -9.37 -13.65
CA GLU A 18 21.89 -8.50 -12.48
C GLU A 18 20.94 -9.09 -11.43
N ILE A 19 19.81 -9.65 -11.86
CA ILE A 19 18.88 -10.36 -10.96
C ILE A 19 19.61 -11.51 -10.26
N ASP A 20 20.40 -12.29 -11.00
CA ASP A 20 21.13 -13.44 -10.43
C ASP A 20 22.14 -13.01 -9.36
N LYS A 21 22.83 -11.88 -9.59
CA LYS A 21 23.77 -11.31 -8.62
C LYS A 21 23.06 -10.71 -7.42
N ALA A 22 21.95 -10.00 -7.64
CA ALA A 22 21.19 -9.33 -6.57
C ALA A 22 20.44 -10.31 -5.66
N MET A 23 20.25 -11.54 -6.13
CA MET A 23 19.62 -12.62 -5.37
C MET A 23 20.51 -13.12 -4.22
N GLU A 24 21.84 -13.12 -4.39
CA GLU A 24 22.77 -13.62 -3.37
C GLU A 24 23.23 -12.46 -2.46
N PRO A 25 23.16 -12.59 -1.12
CA PRO A 25 22.95 -13.80 -0.33
C PRO A 25 21.51 -14.04 0.16
N ASP A 26 20.58 -13.14 -0.13
CA ASP A 26 19.33 -13.01 0.63
C ASP A 26 18.18 -13.91 0.15
N TYR A 27 18.30 -14.50 -1.05
CA TYR A 27 17.20 -15.25 -1.68
C TYR A 27 17.65 -16.60 -2.20
N SER A 28 16.78 -17.60 -2.03
CA SER A 28 17.09 -18.99 -2.45
C SER A 28 16.70 -19.27 -3.90
N THR A 29 15.74 -18.52 -4.46
CA THR A 29 15.27 -18.72 -5.83
C THR A 29 14.95 -17.41 -6.55
N LYS A 30 15.16 -17.38 -7.88
CA LYS A 30 14.80 -16.22 -8.71
C LYS A 30 13.31 -15.88 -8.60
N THR A 31 12.45 -16.90 -8.49
CA THR A 31 11.00 -16.72 -8.37
C THR A 31 10.63 -16.01 -7.08
N GLU A 32 11.29 -16.33 -5.97
CA GLU A 32 11.07 -15.66 -4.68
C GLU A 32 11.51 -14.19 -4.76
N PHE A 33 12.73 -13.94 -5.23
CA PHE A 33 13.25 -12.59 -5.43
C PHE A 33 12.32 -11.73 -6.29
N ILE A 34 11.92 -12.24 -7.47
CA ILE A 34 11.04 -11.52 -8.39
C ILE A 34 9.66 -11.28 -7.75
N ARG A 35 9.12 -12.23 -6.99
CA ARG A 35 7.82 -12.08 -6.33
C ARG A 35 7.85 -10.99 -5.28
N GLU A 36 8.89 -10.94 -4.43
CA GLU A 36 9.05 -9.90 -3.42
C GLU A 36 9.26 -8.52 -4.08
N ALA A 37 10.14 -8.43 -5.08
CA ALA A 37 10.36 -7.19 -5.80
C ALA A 37 9.07 -6.63 -6.44
N ILE A 38 8.23 -7.50 -7.02
CA ILE A 38 6.92 -7.11 -7.57
C ILE A 38 5.98 -6.63 -6.45
N ARG A 39 5.92 -7.34 -5.31
CA ARG A 39 5.09 -6.95 -4.16
C ARG A 39 5.48 -5.57 -3.64
N ASP A 40 6.78 -5.33 -3.48
CA ASP A 40 7.31 -4.06 -3.01
C ASP A 40 6.99 -2.93 -3.98
N LYS A 41 7.15 -3.16 -5.28
CA LYS A 41 6.82 -2.17 -6.30
C LYS A 41 5.33 -1.84 -6.30
N LEU A 42 4.45 -2.84 -6.20
CA LEU A 42 3.00 -2.63 -6.12
C LEU A 42 2.61 -1.86 -4.86
N ASN A 43 3.21 -2.19 -3.72
CA ASN A 43 2.99 -1.48 -2.46
C ASN A 43 3.45 -0.02 -2.55
N ALA A 44 4.61 0.24 -3.17
CA ALA A 44 5.11 1.59 -3.40
C ALA A 44 4.16 2.40 -4.29
N ILE A 45 3.66 1.82 -5.39
CA ILE A 45 2.68 2.48 -6.28
C ILE A 45 1.39 2.79 -5.52
N ARG A 46 0.87 1.86 -4.72
CA ARG A 46 -0.34 2.07 -3.89
C ARG A 46 -0.14 3.21 -2.88
N LYS A 47 1.00 3.23 -2.18
CA LYS A 47 1.36 4.30 -1.25
C LYS A 47 1.44 5.66 -1.94
N GLN A 48 2.09 5.73 -3.11
CA GLN A 48 2.20 6.97 -3.89
C GLN A 48 0.82 7.49 -4.31
N ARG A 49 -0.07 6.62 -4.79
CA ARG A 49 -1.46 6.99 -5.12
C ARG A 49 -2.22 7.50 -3.90
N ALA A 50 -2.11 6.81 -2.76
CA ALA A 50 -2.77 7.24 -1.53
C ALA A 50 -2.28 8.63 -1.07
N ILE A 51 -0.96 8.89 -1.14
CA ILE A 51 -0.40 10.21 -0.83
C ILE A 51 -0.89 11.28 -1.81
N TYR A 52 -0.97 10.96 -3.10
CA TYR A 52 -1.48 11.88 -4.12
C TYR A 52 -2.95 12.25 -3.86
N GLU A 53 -3.79 11.27 -3.52
CA GLU A 53 -5.19 11.53 -3.14
C GLU A 53 -5.26 12.36 -1.85
N LEU A 54 -4.47 12.03 -0.83
CA LEU A 54 -4.40 12.77 0.44
C LEU A 54 -3.99 14.25 0.21
N ARG A 55 -3.06 14.49 -0.72
CA ARG A 55 -2.63 15.85 -1.11
C ARG A 55 -3.76 16.71 -1.64
N LYS A 56 -4.79 16.14 -2.26
CA LYS A 56 -5.97 16.91 -2.68
C LYS A 56 -6.74 17.51 -1.51
N TYR A 57 -6.54 17.01 -0.29
CA TYR A 57 -7.24 17.47 0.91
C TYR A 57 -6.37 18.32 1.83
N PHE A 58 -5.04 18.21 1.72
CA PHE A 58 -4.12 19.10 2.45
C PHE A 58 -4.33 20.57 2.04
N GLY A 59 -4.41 21.46 3.03
CA GLY A 59 -4.58 22.90 2.82
C GLY A 59 -6.00 23.35 2.41
N LYS A 60 -6.93 22.43 2.13
CA LYS A 60 -8.34 22.80 1.89
C LYS A 60 -9.08 23.27 3.15
N ALA A 61 -8.61 22.86 4.33
CA ALA A 61 -9.15 23.34 5.59
C ALA A 61 -8.73 24.81 5.81
N LYS A 62 -9.65 25.74 5.54
CA LYS A 62 -9.46 27.19 5.74
C LYS A 62 -9.49 27.61 7.21
N THR A 63 -9.92 26.73 8.10
CA THR A 63 -10.15 27.01 9.52
C THR A 63 -9.31 26.09 10.40
N LYS A 64 -8.82 26.61 11.53
CA LYS A 64 -8.23 25.78 12.59
C LYS A 64 -9.38 25.17 13.39
N THR A 65 -9.49 23.86 13.35
CA THR A 65 -10.47 23.12 14.17
C THR A 65 -10.02 23.10 15.63
N THR A 66 -10.91 23.45 16.55
CA THR A 66 -10.62 23.32 17.99
C THR A 66 -10.61 21.84 18.41
N ARG A 67 -9.92 21.51 19.50
CA ARG A 67 -9.89 20.12 20.04
C ARG A 67 -11.28 19.52 20.24
N LEU A 68 -12.25 20.33 20.64
CA LEU A 68 -13.64 19.91 20.88
C LEU A 68 -14.36 19.55 19.58
N GLU A 69 -14.19 20.36 18.54
CA GLU A 69 -14.77 20.11 17.22
C GLU A 69 -14.13 18.89 16.55
N GLU A 70 -12.81 18.75 16.67
CA GLU A 70 -12.08 17.60 16.16
C GLU A 70 -12.55 16.29 16.84
N ARG A 71 -12.78 16.31 18.16
CA ARG A 71 -13.33 15.17 18.89
C ARG A 71 -14.72 14.78 18.38
N LYS A 72 -15.62 15.76 18.21
CA LYS A 72 -16.97 15.53 17.66
C LYS A 72 -16.93 14.96 16.25
N SER A 73 -16.06 15.49 15.38
CA SER A 73 -15.87 14.97 14.01
C SER A 73 -15.34 13.54 14.02
N ARG A 74 -14.37 13.22 14.89
CA ARG A 74 -13.84 11.86 15.04
C ARG A 74 -14.90 10.86 15.52
N GLU A 75 -15.68 11.21 16.54
CA GLU A 75 -16.77 10.37 17.04
C GLU A 75 -17.86 10.14 15.99
N LYS A 76 -18.16 11.16 15.16
CA LYS A 76 -19.14 11.03 14.09
C LYS A 76 -18.64 10.10 12.98
N ALA A 77 -17.43 10.34 12.48
CA ALA A 77 -16.80 9.50 11.45
C ALA A 77 -16.62 8.06 11.93
N GLY A 78 -16.23 7.86 13.19
CA GLY A 78 -16.11 6.54 13.81
C GLY A 78 -17.43 5.79 13.86
N ARG A 79 -18.53 6.48 14.21
CA ARG A 79 -19.89 5.89 14.19
C ARG A 79 -20.36 5.51 12.79
N GLU A 80 -20.09 6.36 11.80
CA GLU A 80 -20.44 6.09 10.40
C GLU A 80 -19.70 4.86 9.87
N LEU A 81 -18.38 4.77 10.11
CA LEU A 81 -17.57 3.61 9.75
C LEU A 81 -18.00 2.34 10.50
N ALA A 82 -18.25 2.43 11.81
CA ALA A 82 -18.70 1.28 12.59
C ALA A 82 -20.04 0.72 12.06
N LYS A 83 -20.95 1.59 11.63
CA LYS A 83 -22.21 1.19 10.98
C LYS A 83 -21.98 0.52 9.63
N GLU A 84 -21.06 1.04 8.83
CA GLU A 84 -20.70 0.47 7.51
C GLU A 84 -20.09 -0.94 7.64
N PHE A 85 -19.28 -1.16 8.69
CA PHE A 85 -18.60 -2.44 8.93
C PHE A 85 -19.31 -3.35 9.94
N GLY A 86 -20.49 -2.99 10.44
CA GLY A 86 -21.29 -3.80 11.37
C GLY A 86 -20.65 -4.00 12.75
N ILE A 87 -19.85 -3.05 13.21
CA ILE A 87 -19.14 -3.10 14.50
C ILE A 87 -19.93 -2.32 15.56
N GLU A 88 -20.19 -2.92 16.71
CA GLU A 88 -20.78 -2.21 17.86
C GLU A 88 -19.70 -1.41 18.62
N LEU A 89 -19.87 -0.09 18.68
CA LEU A 89 -19.03 0.79 19.50
C LEU A 89 -19.59 0.81 20.93
N LYS A 90 -18.75 0.47 21.91
CA LYS A 90 -19.04 0.59 23.36
C LYS A 90 -18.79 2.01 23.87
#